data_AF-A0A252CTL1-F1
#
_entry.id   AF-A0A252CTL1-F1
#
_cell.length_a   1.000
_cell.length_b   1.000
_cell.length_c   1.000
_cell.angle_alpha   90.00
_cell.angle_beta   90.00
_cell.angle_gamma   90.00
#
_symmetry.space_group_name_H-M   'P 1'
#
loop_
_entity.id
_entity.type
_entity.pdbx_description
1 polymer ?
#
loop_
_entity_poly.entity_id
_entity_poly.type
_entity_poly.pdbx_seq_one_letter_code
_entity_poly.pdbx_strand_id
1 'polypeptide(L)'
;MKTAVVFIIFNKPDTTAKVFEVIRQVQPPELLVIADGPRPHRPGDVDKCVATQKIIEQVDWDCKVLKNYADKNLGPKVRIVTGLDWVFQQVEEAIILEDDCLPHPTFFEYCEELLDKYRHDQRIMTISGNNFQFGRRRTEDSYYFSRYPLIWGWATWRRAWQRYDLEMKHWVAIRDSNWLQDILDDSVAVRYWTKIFQNCYLGKIDVWDFLWTLTSWLQNGLTILPNVNLVSN
;
A
#
# COMPACT_ATOMS: atom_id res chain seq x y z
N MET A 1 10.92 -1.70 17.54
CA MET A 1 10.53 -2.07 16.17
C MET A 1 11.37 -3.24 15.69
N LYS A 2 10.75 -4.23 15.04
CA LYS A 2 11.35 -5.45 14.48
C LYS A 2 10.93 -5.70 13.03
N THR A 3 9.82 -5.11 12.60
CA THR A 3 9.26 -5.30 11.25
C THR A 3 9.99 -4.47 10.21
N ALA A 4 10.15 -5.02 9.00
CA ALA A 4 10.71 -4.29 7.86
C ALA A 4 9.78 -3.16 7.40
N VAL A 5 10.37 -2.03 7.02
CA VAL A 5 9.65 -0.90 6.41
C VAL A 5 9.95 -0.85 4.93
N VAL A 6 8.91 -0.68 4.13
CA VAL A 6 8.97 -0.44 2.70
C VAL A 6 8.66 1.03 2.47
N PHE A 7 9.54 1.71 1.74
CA PHE A 7 9.34 3.10 1.38
C PHE A 7 9.31 3.26 -0.15
N ILE A 8 8.14 3.61 -0.67
CA ILE A 8 7.88 3.80 -2.09
C ILE A 8 8.05 5.29 -2.40
N ILE A 9 9.03 5.61 -3.24
CA ILE A 9 9.42 6.98 -3.56
C ILE A 9 9.45 7.23 -5.07
N PHE A 10 9.29 8.47 -5.48
CA PHE A 10 9.53 8.87 -6.86
C PHE A 10 10.35 10.16 -6.96
N ASN A 11 9.68 11.30 -7.14
CA ASN A 11 10.30 12.58 -7.49
C ASN A 11 9.84 13.73 -6.59
N LYS A 12 9.39 13.43 -5.37
CA LYS A 12 8.91 14.40 -4.38
C LYS A 12 9.90 14.49 -3.20
N PRO A 13 11.05 15.17 -3.32
CA PRO A 13 12.04 15.20 -2.25
C PRO A 13 11.48 15.81 -0.95
N ASP A 14 10.62 16.82 -1.03
CA ASP A 14 10.10 17.52 0.15
C ASP A 14 9.19 16.66 1.03
N THR A 15 8.26 15.91 0.43
CA THR A 15 7.38 15.00 1.18
C THR A 15 8.13 13.73 1.59
N THR A 16 9.00 13.23 0.71
CA THR A 16 9.88 12.09 1.02
C THR A 16 10.71 12.36 2.28
N ALA A 17 11.31 13.54 2.39
CA ALA A 17 12.11 13.92 3.55
C ALA A 17 11.30 13.89 4.85
N LYS A 18 10.04 14.35 4.81
CA LYS A 18 9.15 14.35 5.98
C LYS A 18 8.81 12.93 6.42
N VAL A 19 8.44 12.06 5.48
CA VAL A 19 8.12 10.66 5.79
C VAL A 19 9.36 9.91 6.28
N PHE A 20 10.50 10.10 5.61
CA PHE A 20 11.78 9.52 5.99
C PHE A 20 12.20 9.89 7.40
N GLU A 21 12.00 11.15 7.82
CA GLU A 21 12.35 11.59 9.17
C GLU A 21 11.56 10.82 10.24
N VAL A 22 10.29 10.47 9.99
CA VAL A 22 9.54 9.62 10.92
C VAL A 22 10.03 8.17 10.87
N ILE A 23 10.38 7.64 9.69
CA ILE A 23 11.00 6.30 9.57
C ILE A 23 12.33 6.25 10.35
N ARG A 24 13.14 7.31 10.26
CA ARG A 24 14.41 7.46 10.99
C ARG A 24 14.22 7.50 12.50
N GLN A 25 13.13 8.10 13.00
CA GLN A 25 12.82 8.11 14.43
C GLN A 25 12.51 6.71 14.98
N VAL A 26 11.87 5.84 14.18
CA VAL A 26 11.51 4.48 14.63
C VAL A 26 12.58 3.43 14.33
N GLN A 27 13.61 3.80 13.57
CA GLN A 27 14.82 3.01 13.32
C GLN A 27 14.53 1.53 12.97
N PRO A 28 13.81 1.25 11.86
CA PRO A 28 13.52 -0.13 11.50
C PRO A 28 14.82 -0.89 11.20
N PRO A 29 14.90 -2.20 11.50
CA PRO A 29 16.10 -3.00 11.26
C PRO A 29 16.35 -3.25 9.76
N GLU A 30 15.31 -3.17 8.94
CA GLU A 30 15.38 -3.32 7.48
C GLU A 30 14.50 -2.28 6.79
N LEU A 31 15.09 -1.57 5.83
CA LEU A 31 14.42 -0.58 4.99
C LEU A 31 14.54 -1.00 3.53
N LEU A 32 13.41 -1.37 2.91
CA LEU A 32 13.31 -1.71 1.50
C LEU A 32 12.78 -0.51 0.73
N VAL A 33 13.55 0.01 -0.21
CA VAL A 33 13.18 1.21 -0.96
C VAL A 33 12.84 0.85 -2.39
N ILE A 34 11.61 1.19 -2.79
CA ILE A 34 11.13 1.09 -4.17
C ILE A 34 11.15 2.50 -4.74
N ALA A 35 11.95 2.74 -5.78
CA ALA A 35 11.92 4.01 -6.50
C ALA A 35 11.45 3.83 -7.94
N ASP A 36 10.55 4.68 -8.42
CA ASP A 36 10.28 4.81 -9.86
C ASP A 36 11.34 5.69 -10.55
N GLY A 37 11.51 5.49 -11.86
CA GLY A 37 12.47 6.25 -12.66
C GLY A 37 11.87 7.54 -13.23
N PRO A 38 12.72 8.47 -13.70
CA PRO A 38 12.27 9.75 -14.26
C PRO A 38 11.41 9.54 -15.52
N ARG A 39 10.40 10.41 -15.72
CA ARG A 39 9.59 10.37 -16.95
C ARG A 39 10.40 10.95 -18.11
N PRO A 40 10.50 10.26 -19.27
CA PRO A 40 11.32 10.73 -20.40
C PRO A 40 10.98 12.13 -20.89
N HIS A 41 9.72 12.56 -20.75
CA HIS A 41 9.23 13.85 -21.23
C HIS A 41 9.17 14.94 -20.14
N ARG A 42 9.79 14.70 -18.98
CA ARG A 42 9.85 15.66 -17.86
C ARG A 42 11.29 15.79 -17.37
N PRO A 43 12.11 16.67 -17.99
CA PRO A 43 13.55 16.79 -17.67
C PRO A 43 13.84 17.03 -16.18
N GLY A 44 13.00 17.83 -15.51
CA GLY A 44 13.15 18.10 -14.07
C GLY A 44 12.90 16.89 -13.16
N ASP A 45 12.39 15.76 -13.68
CA ASP A 45 12.27 14.54 -12.89
C ASP A 45 13.63 13.93 -12.58
N VAL A 46 14.64 14.07 -13.45
CA VAL A 46 15.96 13.47 -13.22
C VAL A 46 16.56 14.02 -11.93
N ASP A 47 16.66 15.35 -11.81
CA ASP A 47 17.20 16.01 -10.63
C ASP A 47 16.36 15.70 -9.37
N LYS A 48 15.04 15.65 -9.51
CA LYS A 48 14.13 15.34 -8.40
C LYS A 48 14.26 13.89 -7.93
N CYS A 49 14.38 12.93 -8.84
CA CYS A 49 14.61 11.52 -8.49
C CYS A 49 15.95 11.38 -7.75
N VAL A 50 17.02 12.00 -8.27
CA VAL A 50 18.33 12.00 -7.61
C VAL A 50 18.26 12.63 -6.22
N ALA A 51 17.60 13.78 -6.08
CA ALA A 51 17.42 14.44 -4.78
C ALA A 51 16.61 13.56 -3.81
N THR A 52 15.57 12.88 -4.30
CA THR A 52 14.73 11.98 -3.50
C THR A 52 15.51 10.74 -3.04
N GLN A 53 16.29 10.12 -3.93
CA GLN A 53 17.13 8.97 -3.60
C GLN A 53 18.25 9.32 -2.61
N LYS A 54 18.82 10.53 -2.68
CA LYS A 54 19.83 11.02 -1.71
C LYS A 54 19.31 11.08 -0.27
N ILE A 55 18.00 11.19 -0.06
CA ILE A 55 17.41 11.16 1.29
C ILE A 55 17.65 9.79 1.94
N ILE A 56 17.58 8.72 1.16
CA ILE A 56 17.81 7.35 1.65
C ILE A 56 19.26 7.11 2.09
N GLU A 57 20.22 7.89 1.57
CA GLU A 57 21.61 7.81 2.01
C GLU A 57 21.85 8.42 3.40
N GLN A 58 20.84 9.05 3.99
CA GLN A 58 20.91 9.65 5.34
C GLN A 58 20.56 8.65 6.45
N VAL A 59 20.40 7.36 6.13
CA VAL A 59 20.22 6.31 7.12
C VAL A 59 21.48 6.24 7.99
N ASP A 60 21.33 6.57 9.28
CA ASP A 60 22.41 6.72 10.25
C ASP A 60 22.24 5.83 11.49
N TRP A 61 21.39 4.81 11.39
CA TRP A 61 21.19 3.77 12.40
C TRP A 61 21.54 2.38 11.83
N ASP A 62 21.62 1.35 12.69
CA ASP A 62 21.87 -0.02 12.27
C ASP A 62 20.66 -0.56 11.47
N CYS A 63 20.77 -0.49 10.15
CA CYS A 63 19.68 -0.77 9.22
C CYS A 63 20.22 -1.47 7.98
N LYS A 64 19.63 -2.62 7.65
CA LYS A 64 19.81 -3.24 6.33
C LYS A 64 18.99 -2.47 5.30
N VAL A 65 19.65 -1.68 4.46
CA VAL A 65 18.98 -0.93 3.39
C VAL A 65 19.06 -1.70 2.08
N LEU A 66 17.92 -2.07 1.51
CA LEU A 66 17.80 -2.69 0.20
C LEU A 66 17.11 -1.74 -0.77
N LYS A 67 17.68 -1.57 -1.97
CA LYS A 67 17.20 -0.58 -2.95
C LYS A 67 16.79 -1.28 -4.25
N ASN A 68 15.59 -0.99 -4.73
CA ASN A 68 15.09 -1.41 -6.03
C ASN A 68 14.63 -0.16 -6.80
N TYR A 69 15.53 0.39 -7.60
CA TYR A 69 15.31 1.63 -8.34
C TYR A 69 15.12 1.31 -9.82
N ALA A 70 14.07 1.85 -10.43
CA ALA A 70 13.85 1.73 -11.87
C ALA A 70 14.61 2.81 -12.64
N ASP A 71 15.26 2.44 -13.75
CA ASP A 71 15.99 3.39 -14.61
C ASP A 71 15.07 4.36 -15.37
N LYS A 72 13.82 3.93 -15.60
CA LYS A 72 12.80 4.68 -16.34
C LYS A 72 11.48 4.63 -15.58
N ASN A 73 10.62 5.61 -15.82
CA ASN A 73 9.28 5.62 -15.26
C ASN A 73 8.48 4.41 -15.75
N LEU A 74 8.05 3.55 -14.82
CA LEU A 74 7.17 2.40 -15.08
C LEU A 74 5.70 2.72 -14.78
N GLY A 75 5.43 3.81 -14.07
CA GLY A 75 4.09 4.20 -13.65
C GLY A 75 3.63 3.40 -12.43
N PRO A 76 2.65 3.91 -11.66
CA PRO A 76 2.23 3.33 -10.39
C PRO A 76 1.76 1.88 -10.52
N LYS A 77 1.05 1.52 -11.59
CA LYS A 77 0.52 0.15 -11.77
C LYS A 77 1.64 -0.88 -11.84
N VAL A 78 2.64 -0.65 -12.68
CA VAL A 78 3.74 -1.62 -12.90
C VAL A 78 4.79 -1.46 -11.81
N ARG A 79 5.14 -0.23 -11.43
CA ARG A 79 6.21 0.02 -10.48
C ARG A 79 5.90 -0.54 -9.10
N ILE A 80 4.70 -0.27 -8.59
CA ILE A 80 4.34 -0.69 -7.23
C ILE A 80 4.21 -2.20 -7.17
N VAL A 81 3.59 -2.84 -8.18
CA VAL A 81 3.45 -4.30 -8.22
C VAL A 81 4.80 -5.00 -8.29
N THR A 82 5.65 -4.64 -9.25
CA THR A 82 6.99 -5.25 -9.38
C THR A 82 7.89 -4.96 -8.18
N GLY A 83 7.74 -3.78 -7.56
CA GLY A 83 8.44 -3.43 -6.34
C GLY A 83 7.99 -4.28 -5.14
N LEU A 84 6.69 -4.46 -4.95
CA LEU A 84 6.15 -5.27 -3.87
C LEU A 84 6.42 -6.76 -4.07
N ASP A 85 6.40 -7.26 -5.31
CA ASP A 85 6.84 -8.63 -5.63
C ASP A 85 8.29 -8.84 -5.18
N TRP A 86 9.17 -7.89 -5.46
CA TRP A 86 10.56 -7.92 -4.99
C TRP A 86 10.65 -7.83 -3.46
N VAL A 87 9.90 -6.94 -2.81
CA VAL A 87 9.86 -6.84 -1.33
C VAL A 87 9.51 -8.19 -0.72
N PHE A 88 8.43 -8.81 -1.19
CA PHE A 88 7.94 -10.06 -0.62
C PHE A 88 8.75 -11.29 -1.06
N GLN A 89 9.77 -11.15 -1.92
CA GLN A 89 10.81 -12.18 -2.04
C GLN A 89 11.81 -12.12 -0.87
N GLN A 90 11.94 -10.98 -0.19
CA GLN A 90 12.88 -10.77 0.90
C GLN A 90 12.26 -11.00 2.28
N VAL A 91 11.02 -10.54 2.48
CA VAL A 91 10.36 -10.53 3.79
C VAL A 91 8.98 -11.21 3.75
N GLU A 92 8.54 -11.73 4.89
CA GLU A 92 7.22 -12.36 5.03
C GLU A 92 6.10 -11.34 5.31
N GLU A 93 6.44 -10.17 5.83
CA GLU A 93 5.52 -9.08 6.14
C GLU A 93 6.26 -7.74 6.15
N ALA A 94 5.54 -6.66 5.89
CA ALA A 94 6.11 -5.33 5.81
C ALA A 94 5.09 -4.24 6.16
N ILE A 95 5.61 -3.13 6.70
CA ILE A 95 4.91 -1.85 6.82
C ILE A 95 5.30 -1.00 5.61
N ILE A 96 4.34 -0.49 4.87
CA ILE A 96 4.51 0.13 3.55
C ILE A 96 4.04 1.58 3.62
N LEU A 97 4.90 2.50 3.21
CA LEU A 97 4.65 3.93 3.14
C LEU A 97 4.99 4.47 1.74
N GLU A 98 4.15 5.37 1.25
CA GLU A 98 4.42 6.17 0.04
C GLU A 98 5.04 7.52 0.41
N ASP A 99 5.66 8.19 -0.56
CA ASP A 99 6.38 9.47 -0.38
C ASP A 99 5.53 10.64 0.12
N ASP A 100 4.21 10.49 0.15
CA ASP A 100 3.24 11.46 0.65
C ASP A 100 2.30 10.89 1.73
N CYS A 101 2.63 9.74 2.32
CA CYS A 101 1.92 9.18 3.46
C CYS A 101 2.71 9.46 4.74
N LEU A 102 2.39 10.54 5.47
CA LEU A 102 3.07 10.92 6.71
C LEU A 102 2.50 10.12 7.90
N PRO A 103 3.24 9.13 8.46
CA PRO A 103 2.76 8.38 9.60
C PRO A 103 2.97 9.16 10.91
N HIS A 104 2.11 8.91 11.89
CA HIS A 104 2.40 9.14 13.30
C HIS A 104 3.29 7.99 13.82
N PRO A 105 4.24 8.20 14.75
CA PRO A 105 5.12 7.13 15.25
C PRO A 105 4.38 5.88 15.79
N THR A 106 3.20 6.06 16.38
CA THR A 106 2.38 4.93 16.87
C THR A 106 1.81 4.04 15.76
N PHE A 107 1.84 4.49 14.49
CA PHE A 107 1.45 3.67 13.34
C PHE A 107 2.30 2.39 13.24
N PHE A 108 3.59 2.49 13.55
CA PHE A 108 4.53 1.38 13.41
C PHE A 108 4.28 0.30 14.47
N GLU A 109 4.08 0.69 15.73
CA GLU A 109 3.70 -0.24 16.81
C GLU A 109 2.34 -0.88 16.54
N TYR A 110 1.37 -0.10 16.06
CA TYR A 110 0.06 -0.59 15.66
C TYR A 110 0.16 -1.66 14.57
N CYS A 111 0.94 -1.43 13.51
CA CYS A 111 1.14 -2.42 12.47
C CYS A 111 1.91 -3.64 12.97
N GLU A 112 2.96 -3.47 13.78
CA GLU A 112 3.76 -4.58 14.30
C GLU A 112 2.94 -5.54 15.16
N GLU A 113 2.12 -5.01 16.08
CA GLU A 113 1.24 -5.82 16.92
C GLU A 113 0.21 -6.59 16.06
N LEU A 114 -0.41 -5.93 15.08
CA LEU A 114 -1.44 -6.53 14.25
C LEU A 114 -0.88 -7.51 13.22
N LEU A 115 0.31 -7.26 12.69
CA LEU A 115 1.03 -8.19 11.82
C LEU A 115 1.30 -9.50 12.56
N ASP A 116 1.77 -9.41 13.80
CA ASP A 116 2.03 -10.58 14.62
C ASP A 116 0.75 -11.33 15.00
N LYS A 117 -0.25 -10.58 15.51
CA LYS A 117 -1.54 -11.13 15.95
C LYS A 117 -2.28 -11.88 14.84
N TYR A 118 -2.27 -11.35 13.61
CA TYR A 118 -3.02 -11.91 12.49
C TYR A 118 -2.15 -12.64 11.47
N ARG A 119 -0.90 -12.96 11.84
CA ARG A 119 0.09 -13.64 10.97
C ARG A 119 -0.46 -14.86 10.25
N HIS A 120 -1.26 -15.67 10.93
CA HIS A 120 -1.81 -16.92 10.39
C HIS A 120 -3.29 -16.84 10.00
N ASP A 121 -3.96 -15.71 10.24
CA ASP A 121 -5.37 -15.54 9.88
C ASP A 121 -5.49 -15.13 8.40
N GLN A 122 -5.78 -16.12 7.54
CA GLN A 122 -5.90 -15.93 6.10
C GLN A 122 -7.03 -14.99 5.69
N ARG A 123 -7.96 -14.67 6.60
CA ARG A 123 -9.04 -13.71 6.32
C ARG A 123 -8.53 -12.29 6.34
N ILE A 124 -7.45 -11.99 7.05
CA ILE A 124 -6.91 -10.63 7.15
C ILE A 124 -5.90 -10.41 6.04
N MET A 125 -6.17 -9.42 5.19
CA MET A 125 -5.39 -9.10 3.99
C MET A 125 -4.58 -7.81 4.14
N THR A 126 -5.07 -6.86 4.93
CA THR A 126 -4.48 -5.51 5.01
C THR A 126 -4.69 -4.91 6.38
N ILE A 127 -3.67 -4.23 6.88
CA ILE A 127 -3.76 -3.31 8.01
C ILE A 127 -3.58 -1.91 7.43
N SER A 128 -4.52 -1.01 7.66
CA SER A 128 -4.46 0.36 7.16
C SER A 128 -4.00 1.33 8.26
N GLY A 129 -3.39 2.44 7.87
CA GLY A 129 -3.09 3.58 8.72
C GLY A 129 -4.15 4.68 8.67
N ASN A 130 -5.13 4.58 7.75
CA ASN A 130 -6.13 5.61 7.52
C ASN A 130 -7.58 5.12 7.60
N ASN A 131 -8.45 6.09 7.78
CA ASN A 131 -9.86 5.92 8.05
C ASN A 131 -10.66 7.12 7.50
N PHE A 132 -11.70 6.82 6.70
CA PHE A 132 -12.56 7.82 6.06
C PHE A 132 -13.94 7.94 6.73
N GLN A 133 -13.99 7.74 8.05
CA GLN A 133 -15.23 7.91 8.81
C GLN A 133 -15.48 9.36 9.26
N PHE A 134 -14.56 10.28 8.96
CA PHE A 134 -14.69 11.72 9.21
C PHE A 134 -15.13 12.03 10.66
N GLY A 135 -14.45 11.43 11.63
CA GLY A 135 -14.72 11.58 13.06
C GLY A 135 -15.81 10.67 13.62
N ARG A 136 -16.48 9.85 12.79
CA ARG A 136 -17.45 8.87 13.27
C ARG A 136 -16.75 7.62 13.79
N ARG A 137 -16.90 7.38 15.09
CA ARG A 137 -16.43 6.16 15.76
C ARG A 137 -17.29 4.96 15.37
N ARG A 138 -16.68 3.84 15.00
CA ARG A 138 -17.39 2.60 14.62
C ARG A 138 -17.44 1.56 15.73
N THR A 139 -16.48 1.62 16.65
CA THR A 139 -16.36 0.72 17.81
C THR A 139 -15.69 1.44 18.96
N GLU A 140 -15.84 0.93 20.17
CA GLU A 140 -15.06 1.34 21.33
C GLU A 140 -13.60 0.85 21.29
N ASP A 141 -13.28 -0.11 20.42
CA ASP A 141 -11.92 -0.61 20.23
C ASP A 141 -11.01 0.36 19.46
N SER A 142 -9.71 0.05 19.41
CA SER A 142 -8.70 0.82 18.68
C SER A 142 -8.78 0.67 17.16
N TYR A 143 -9.39 -0.41 16.66
CA TYR A 143 -9.61 -0.69 15.25
C TYR A 143 -10.87 -1.51 15.00
N TYR A 144 -11.30 -1.58 13.75
CA TYR A 144 -12.41 -2.42 13.31
C TYR A 144 -12.11 -3.06 11.95
N PHE A 145 -12.95 -4.01 11.53
CA PHE A 145 -12.81 -4.67 10.24
C PHE A 145 -13.67 -4.00 9.16
N SER A 146 -13.10 -3.88 7.96
CA SER A 146 -13.73 -3.35 6.77
C SER A 146 -13.44 -4.28 5.59
N ARG A 147 -14.27 -4.21 4.55
CA ARG A 147 -13.94 -4.83 3.25
C ARG A 147 -13.03 -3.95 2.39
N TYR A 148 -12.83 -2.68 2.75
CA TYR A 148 -12.07 -1.74 1.93
C TYR A 148 -10.60 -1.67 2.37
N PRO A 149 -9.64 -2.11 1.54
CA PRO A 149 -8.21 -1.99 1.83
C PRO A 149 -7.76 -0.55 1.54
N LEU A 150 -7.86 0.32 2.54
CA LEU A 150 -7.35 1.69 2.45
C LEU A 150 -5.82 1.66 2.63
N ILE A 151 -5.09 2.32 1.73
CA ILE A 151 -3.63 2.13 1.56
C ILE A 151 -2.79 3.37 1.94
N TRP A 152 -3.32 4.38 2.63
CA TRP A 152 -2.49 5.50 3.06
C TRP A 152 -1.67 5.11 4.29
N GLY A 153 -0.46 4.61 4.02
CA GLY A 153 0.33 3.84 4.97
C GLY A 153 -0.41 2.56 5.36
N TRP A 154 0.19 1.42 5.10
CA TRP A 154 -0.48 0.14 5.33
C TRP A 154 0.54 -0.95 5.64
N ALA A 155 0.06 -2.11 6.05
CA ALA A 155 0.89 -3.28 6.24
C ALA A 155 0.18 -4.52 5.72
N THR A 156 0.96 -5.49 5.25
CA THR A 156 0.44 -6.77 4.78
C THR A 156 1.52 -7.85 4.88
N TRP A 157 1.12 -9.07 4.56
CA TRP A 157 1.96 -10.25 4.52
C TRP A 157 2.18 -10.72 3.08
N ARG A 158 3.31 -11.37 2.84
CA ARG A 158 3.59 -12.13 1.62
C ARG A 158 2.44 -13.05 1.25
N ARG A 159 1.88 -13.78 2.24
CA ARG A 159 0.75 -14.70 2.03
C ARG A 159 -0.49 -14.03 1.44
N ALA A 160 -0.72 -12.76 1.75
CA ALA A 160 -1.84 -11.98 1.23
C ALA A 160 -1.46 -11.38 -0.13
N TRP A 161 -0.27 -10.80 -0.25
CA TRP A 161 0.22 -10.20 -1.50
C TRP A 161 0.31 -11.19 -2.65
N GLN A 162 0.68 -12.46 -2.39
CA GLN A 162 0.73 -13.52 -3.41
C GLN A 162 -0.62 -13.80 -4.09
N ARG A 163 -1.74 -13.26 -3.57
CA ARG A 163 -3.05 -13.35 -4.21
C ARG A 163 -3.29 -12.25 -5.24
N TYR A 164 -2.46 -11.21 -5.28
CA TYR A 164 -2.62 -10.07 -6.18
C TYR A 164 -2.71 -10.52 -7.64
N ASP A 165 -3.81 -10.17 -8.30
CA ASP A 165 -4.07 -10.52 -9.69
C ASP A 165 -4.00 -9.29 -10.59
N LEU A 166 -2.82 -9.05 -11.15
CA LEU A 166 -2.58 -7.94 -12.08
C LEU A 166 -3.41 -8.05 -13.37
N GLU A 167 -3.72 -9.27 -13.80
CA GLU A 167 -4.42 -9.57 -15.06
C GLU A 167 -5.94 -9.53 -14.89
N MET A 168 -6.44 -9.48 -13.66
CA MET A 168 -7.86 -9.50 -13.32
C MET A 168 -8.59 -10.67 -14.02
N LYS A 169 -8.01 -11.87 -13.95
CA LYS A 169 -8.42 -13.09 -14.69
C LYS A 169 -9.89 -13.44 -14.50
N HIS A 170 -10.42 -13.14 -13.32
CA HIS A 170 -11.80 -13.45 -12.95
C HIS A 170 -12.79 -12.33 -13.23
N TRP A 171 -12.34 -11.15 -13.68
CA TRP A 171 -13.18 -9.95 -13.80
C TRP A 171 -14.41 -10.16 -14.68
N VAL A 172 -14.25 -10.77 -15.86
CA VAL A 172 -15.38 -10.99 -16.79
C VAL A 172 -16.48 -11.83 -16.13
N ALA A 173 -16.10 -12.93 -15.48
CA ALA A 173 -17.05 -13.80 -14.79
C ALA A 173 -17.75 -13.07 -13.62
N ILE A 174 -17.02 -12.26 -12.85
CA ILE A 174 -17.57 -11.48 -11.75
C ILE A 174 -18.56 -10.43 -12.26
N ARG A 175 -18.15 -9.64 -13.27
CA ARG A 175 -18.93 -8.57 -13.88
C ARG A 175 -20.26 -9.07 -14.43
N ASP A 176 -20.23 -10.24 -15.08
CA ASP A 176 -21.40 -10.83 -15.75
C ASP A 176 -22.27 -11.67 -14.79
N SER A 177 -21.95 -11.65 -13.49
CA SER A 177 -22.69 -12.32 -12.42
C SER A 177 -23.31 -11.31 -11.43
N ASN A 178 -24.06 -11.80 -10.43
CA ASN A 178 -24.57 -10.96 -9.34
C ASN A 178 -23.55 -10.72 -8.21
N TRP A 179 -22.31 -11.22 -8.34
CA TRP A 179 -21.37 -11.31 -7.23
C TRP A 179 -21.06 -9.98 -6.55
N LEU A 180 -20.88 -8.90 -7.32
CA LEU A 180 -20.65 -7.56 -6.74
C LEU A 180 -21.85 -7.08 -5.91
N GLN A 181 -23.08 -7.40 -6.34
CA GLN A 181 -24.27 -7.07 -5.58
C GLN A 181 -24.33 -7.87 -4.28
N ASP A 182 -23.97 -9.15 -4.31
CA ASP A 182 -23.97 -10.02 -3.12
C ASP A 182 -23.00 -9.52 -2.05
N ILE A 183 -21.82 -9.00 -2.45
CA ILE A 183 -20.84 -8.49 -1.49
C ILE A 183 -21.11 -7.05 -1.07
N LEU A 184 -21.58 -6.17 -1.96
CA LEU A 184 -21.71 -4.74 -1.67
C LEU A 184 -23.06 -4.38 -1.07
N ASP A 185 -24.12 -5.10 -1.45
CA ASP A 185 -25.51 -4.85 -1.07
C ASP A 185 -25.97 -3.38 -1.30
N ASP A 186 -25.40 -2.72 -2.30
CA ASP A 186 -25.69 -1.33 -2.64
C ASP A 186 -25.53 -1.13 -4.14
N SER A 187 -26.64 -0.85 -4.84
CA SER A 187 -26.64 -0.71 -6.30
C SER A 187 -25.80 0.46 -6.80
N VAL A 188 -25.63 1.53 -6.02
CA VAL A 188 -24.79 2.69 -6.35
C VAL A 188 -23.33 2.27 -6.26
N ALA A 189 -22.94 1.59 -5.18
CA ALA A 189 -21.61 1.05 -5.00
C ALA A 189 -21.26 0.03 -6.10
N VAL A 190 -22.18 -0.87 -6.46
CA VAL A 190 -22.01 -1.82 -7.57
C VAL A 190 -21.75 -1.08 -8.87
N ARG A 191 -22.57 -0.10 -9.25
CA ARG A 191 -22.35 0.68 -10.48
C ARG A 191 -20.99 1.39 -10.48
N TYR A 192 -20.59 1.96 -9.34
CA TYR A 192 -19.32 2.64 -9.17
C TYR A 192 -18.13 1.68 -9.36
N TRP A 193 -18.11 0.57 -8.63
CA TRP A 193 -17.01 -0.40 -8.67
C TRP A 193 -16.95 -1.16 -9.99
N THR A 194 -18.10 -1.50 -10.59
CA THR A 194 -18.15 -2.10 -11.93
C THR A 194 -17.49 -1.21 -12.97
N LYS A 195 -17.76 0.11 -12.93
CA LYS A 195 -17.14 1.07 -13.85
C LYS A 195 -15.62 1.15 -13.65
N ILE A 196 -15.16 1.20 -12.40
CA ILE A 196 -13.73 1.27 -12.06
C ILE A 196 -13.01 0.01 -12.53
N PHE A 197 -13.48 -1.17 -12.13
CA PHE A 197 -12.84 -2.43 -12.50
C PHE A 197 -12.87 -2.67 -14.00
N GLN A 198 -13.95 -2.31 -14.70
CA GLN A 198 -13.99 -2.39 -16.16
C GLN A 198 -12.94 -1.47 -16.81
N ASN A 199 -12.73 -0.25 -16.28
CA ASN A 199 -11.71 0.65 -16.80
C ASN A 199 -10.29 0.15 -16.52
N CYS A 200 -10.04 -0.43 -15.34
CA CYS A 200 -8.77 -1.09 -15.02
C CYS A 200 -8.49 -2.27 -15.96
N TYR A 201 -9.50 -3.12 -16.19
CA TYR A 201 -9.42 -4.29 -17.08
C TYR A 201 -9.13 -3.91 -18.53
N LEU A 202 -9.75 -2.82 -19.02
CA LEU A 202 -9.50 -2.29 -20.36
C LEU A 202 -8.19 -1.48 -20.47
N GLY A 203 -7.39 -1.40 -19.40
CA GLY A 203 -6.14 -0.63 -19.38
C GLY A 203 -6.33 0.89 -19.49
N LYS A 204 -7.51 1.41 -19.20
CA LYS A 204 -7.83 2.85 -19.29
C LYS A 204 -7.34 3.66 -18.08
N ILE A 205 -7.01 2.97 -16.99
CA ILE A 205 -6.52 3.57 -15.75
C ILE A 205 -5.25 2.84 -15.34
N ASP A 206 -4.19 3.60 -15.09
CA ASP A 206 -2.90 3.10 -14.63
C ASP A 206 -2.81 3.17 -13.11
N VAL A 207 -3.38 2.17 -12.42
CA VAL A 207 -3.41 2.08 -10.95
C VAL A 207 -3.31 0.62 -10.50
N TRP A 208 -2.83 0.40 -9.27
CA TRP A 208 -2.64 -0.92 -8.67
C TRP A 208 -3.63 -1.22 -7.52
N ASP A 209 -4.05 -0.18 -6.80
CA ASP A 209 -4.83 -0.25 -5.56
C ASP A 209 -6.29 -0.71 -5.77
N PHE A 210 -6.92 -0.37 -6.90
CA PHE A 210 -8.21 -0.95 -7.27
C PHE A 210 -8.12 -2.45 -7.54
N LEU A 211 -7.03 -2.93 -8.12
CA LEU A 211 -6.82 -4.36 -8.33
C LEU A 211 -6.58 -5.08 -7.00
N TRP A 212 -5.92 -4.41 -6.04
CA TRP A 212 -5.80 -4.92 -4.69
C TRP A 212 -7.15 -5.02 -3.96
N THR A 213 -8.04 -4.04 -4.20
CA THR A 213 -9.42 -4.08 -3.69
C THR A 213 -10.18 -5.28 -4.25
N LEU A 214 -10.17 -5.47 -5.58
CA LEU A 214 -10.84 -6.62 -6.20
C LEU A 214 -10.24 -7.95 -5.71
N THR A 215 -8.91 -8.04 -5.63
CA THR A 215 -8.20 -9.21 -5.10
C THR A 215 -8.67 -9.53 -3.68
N SER A 216 -8.68 -8.53 -2.80
CA SER A 216 -9.09 -8.70 -1.40
C SER A 216 -10.52 -9.21 -1.31
N TRP A 217 -11.44 -8.66 -2.10
CA TRP A 217 -12.83 -9.11 -2.09
C TRP A 217 -12.99 -10.53 -2.61
N LEU A 218 -12.24 -10.92 -3.64
CA LEU A 218 -12.29 -12.29 -4.18
C LEU A 218 -11.78 -13.34 -3.19
N GLN A 219 -10.93 -12.94 -2.23
CA GLN A 219 -10.49 -13.80 -1.14
C GLN A 219 -11.41 -13.73 0.09
N ASN A 220 -12.55 -13.03 0.02
CA ASN A 220 -13.38 -12.68 1.18
C ASN A 220 -12.56 -12.01 2.31
N GLY A 221 -11.55 -11.24 1.91
CA GLY A 221 -10.57 -10.63 2.78
C GLY A 221 -11.13 -9.44 3.56
N LEU A 222 -10.62 -9.31 4.79
CA LEU A 222 -10.88 -8.21 5.69
C LEU A 222 -9.65 -7.31 5.80
N THR A 223 -9.92 -6.03 5.97
CA THR A 223 -8.96 -4.98 6.27
C THR A 223 -9.18 -4.50 7.69
N ILE A 224 -8.10 -4.38 8.45
CA ILE A 224 -8.10 -3.72 9.75
C ILE A 224 -7.94 -2.21 9.52
N LEU A 225 -8.93 -1.43 9.94
CA LEU A 225 -8.91 0.04 9.88
C LEU A 225 -8.79 0.62 11.29
N PRO A 226 -7.91 1.59 11.51
CA PRO A 226 -7.77 2.22 12.81
C PRO A 226 -8.99 3.12 13.05
N ASN A 227 -9.41 3.23 14.30
CA ASN A 227 -10.57 4.06 14.65
C ASN A 227 -10.25 5.56 14.53
N VAL A 228 -8.96 5.93 14.59
CA VAL A 228 -8.41 7.26 14.33
C VAL A 228 -7.34 7.19 13.24
N ASN A 229 -7.16 8.24 12.44
CA ASN A 229 -6.08 8.26 11.45
C ASN A 229 -4.72 8.23 12.15
N LEU A 230 -3.89 7.26 11.76
CA LEU A 230 -2.50 7.14 12.16
C LEU A 230 -1.55 7.64 11.06
N VAL A 231 -2.08 7.92 9.87
CA VAL A 231 -1.37 8.45 8.72
C VAL A 231 -2.16 9.61 8.12
N SER A 232 -1.44 10.66 7.69
CA SER A 232 -1.98 11.80 6.94
C SER A 232 -1.41 11.81 5.51
N ASN A 233 -2.26 12.08 4.53
CA ASN A 233 -1.90 12.25 3.11
C ASN A 233 -2.19 13.68 2.66
#